data_AF-A0A929M371-F1
#
_entry.id   AF-A0A929M371-F1
#
_cell.length_a   1.000
_cell.length_b   1.000
_cell.length_c   1.000
_cell.angle_alpha   90.00
_cell.angle_beta   90.00
_cell.angle_gamma   90.00
#
_symmetry.space_group_name_H-M   'P 1'
#
loop_
_entity.id
_entity.type
_entity.pdbx_description
1 polymer ?
#
loop_
_entity_poly.entity_id
_entity_poly.type
_entity_poly.pdbx_seq_one_letter_code
_entity_poly.pdbx_strand_id
1 'polypeptide(L)'
;MQKKIQRELNELKIKKDSGELKEAEFKYQEALLMSKLDDLTTEFEELRNGLKSLKVGNVIGELEYRVLDSRFSHVFKGGTGAEHLRKLLERIDLLEFIKEQEKELRSSTQIKQKKILQKIKLASNLLKSGQRPEWFILEALPIIPPDLRPMIQIDGGRFASSDLNDLYRRVINRNNRLKKLIELGAPEVILKNEKRMLQESVDMLLTGETRTNRSGFVTANKKKLKSLTEILKGKQGRFRQNLLGKRVDYSARSVIVVGPSLKMDECGLPKTMALILFKP
;
A
#
# COMPACT_ATOMS: atom_id res chain seq x y z
N MET A 1 -14.91 18.86 35.81
CA MET A 1 -13.91 19.84 36.29
C MET A 1 -14.46 21.25 36.36
N GLN A 2 -15.10 21.80 35.31
CA GLN A 2 -15.73 23.13 35.34
C GLN A 2 -16.67 23.36 36.54
N LYS A 3 -17.56 22.40 36.86
CA LYS A 3 -18.44 22.47 38.05
C LYS A 3 -17.70 22.46 39.40
N LYS A 4 -16.50 21.88 39.47
CA LYS A 4 -15.66 21.92 40.68
C LYS A 4 -14.97 23.27 40.82
N ILE A 5 -14.41 23.79 39.72
CA ILE A 5 -13.80 25.13 39.67
C ILE A 5 -14.84 26.20 40.00
N GLN A 6 -16.07 26.09 39.48
CA GLN A 6 -17.18 26.99 39.85
C GLN A 6 -17.61 26.88 41.32
N ARG A 7 -17.53 25.68 41.92
CA ARG A 7 -17.78 25.51 43.37
C ARG A 7 -16.67 26.13 44.21
N GLU A 8 -15.41 25.94 43.83
CA GLU A 8 -14.24 26.56 44.48
C GLU A 8 -14.28 28.10 44.36
N LEU A 9 -14.74 28.62 43.22
CA LEU A 9 -14.93 30.07 43.00
C LEU A 9 -16.07 30.63 43.87
N ASN A 10 -17.14 29.85 44.08
CA ASN A 10 -18.22 30.20 45.00
C ASN A 10 -17.79 30.10 46.46
N GLU A 11 -17.00 29.08 46.84
CA GLU A 11 -16.44 28.95 48.19
C GLU A 11 -15.43 30.04 48.52
N LEU A 12 -14.60 30.46 47.56
CA LEU A 12 -13.69 31.61 47.72
C LEU A 12 -14.46 32.91 47.90
N LYS A 13 -15.58 33.10 47.18
CA LYS A 13 -16.47 34.25 47.39
C LYS A 13 -17.08 34.25 48.80
N ILE A 14 -17.54 33.09 49.27
CA ILE A 14 -18.08 32.94 50.63
C ILE A 14 -17.01 33.25 51.70
N LYS A 15 -15.75 32.83 51.51
CA LYS A 15 -14.65 33.11 52.45
C LYS A 15 -14.15 34.56 52.42
N LYS A 16 -14.36 35.26 51.30
CA LYS A 16 -14.17 36.72 51.23
C LYS A 16 -15.28 37.44 51.99
N ASP A 17 -16.53 37.01 51.81
CA ASP A 17 -17.70 37.61 52.47
C ASP A 17 -17.68 37.36 53.99
N SER A 18 -17.04 36.28 54.48
CA SER A 18 -16.81 36.01 55.90
C SER A 18 -15.61 36.74 56.51
N GLY A 19 -14.82 37.49 55.73
CA GLY A 19 -13.70 38.32 56.20
C GLY A 19 -12.39 37.58 56.50
N GLU A 20 -12.27 36.29 56.17
CA GLU A 20 -11.10 35.46 56.49
C GLU A 20 -9.92 35.62 55.51
N LEU A 21 -10.12 36.31 54.37
CA LEU A 21 -9.14 36.45 53.29
C LEU A 21 -8.83 37.92 52.98
N LYS A 22 -7.53 38.25 52.87
CA LYS A 22 -7.10 39.57 52.39
C LYS A 22 -7.49 39.76 50.93
N GLU A 23 -7.92 40.97 50.59
CA GLU A 23 -8.46 41.31 49.27
C GLU A 23 -7.49 41.02 48.10
N ALA A 24 -6.18 41.12 48.36
CA ALA A 24 -5.13 40.82 47.41
C ALA A 24 -4.98 39.31 47.14
N GLU A 25 -5.09 38.47 48.16
CA GLU A 25 -4.98 37.00 48.05
C GLU A 25 -6.21 36.42 47.34
N PHE A 26 -7.40 36.98 47.61
CA PHE A 26 -8.61 36.63 46.90
C PHE A 26 -8.51 36.95 45.40
N LYS A 27 -8.09 38.17 45.03
CA LYS A 27 -7.93 38.56 43.62
C LYS A 27 -6.91 37.67 42.88
N TYR A 28 -5.82 37.29 43.55
CA TYR A 28 -4.83 36.39 42.97
C TYR A 28 -5.39 34.99 42.71
N GLN A 29 -6.11 34.41 43.68
CA GLN A 29 -6.70 33.07 43.52
C GLN A 29 -7.88 33.06 42.55
N GLU A 30 -8.70 34.11 42.52
CA GLU A 30 -9.79 34.28 41.57
C GLU A 30 -9.25 34.38 40.14
N ALA A 31 -8.20 35.20 39.91
CA ALA A 31 -7.55 35.31 38.60
C ALA A 31 -6.94 33.97 38.15
N LEU A 32 -6.30 33.23 39.07
CA LEU A 32 -5.72 31.92 38.78
C LEU A 32 -6.80 30.88 38.40
N LEU A 33 -7.94 30.87 39.10
CA LEU A 33 -9.05 29.97 38.81
C LEU A 33 -9.81 30.36 37.55
N MET A 34 -9.95 31.66 37.26
CA MET A 34 -10.50 32.16 36.00
C MET A 34 -9.61 31.76 34.82
N SER A 35 -8.29 31.96 34.91
CA SER A 35 -7.35 31.49 33.88
C SER A 35 -7.49 30.00 33.61
N LYS A 36 -7.55 29.17 34.67
CA LYS A 36 -7.77 27.73 34.52
C LYS A 36 -9.13 27.37 33.92
N LEU A 37 -10.17 28.17 34.18
CA LEU A 37 -11.49 27.96 33.59
C LEU A 37 -11.47 28.28 32.09
N ASP A 38 -10.80 29.37 31.71
CA ASP A 38 -10.64 29.82 30.34
C ASP A 38 -9.75 28.86 29.51
N ASP A 39 -8.68 28.33 30.11
CA ASP A 39 -7.87 27.27 29.50
C ASP A 39 -8.71 26.00 29.26
N LEU A 40 -9.61 25.66 30.20
CA LEU A 40 -10.44 24.47 30.08
C LEU A 40 -11.60 24.64 29.10
N THR A 41 -12.14 25.86 28.94
CA THR A 41 -13.16 26.15 27.92
C THR A 41 -12.54 26.17 26.53
N THR A 42 -11.35 26.76 26.36
CA THR A 42 -10.62 26.75 25.08
C THR A 42 -10.26 25.32 24.65
N GLU A 43 -9.70 24.50 25.54
CA GLU A 43 -9.45 23.07 25.25
C GLU A 43 -10.73 22.33 24.83
N PHE A 44 -11.87 22.62 25.48
CA PHE A 44 -13.14 21.98 25.14
C PHE A 44 -13.64 22.40 23.76
N GLU A 45 -13.53 23.68 23.42
CA GLU A 45 -13.92 24.21 22.11
C GLU A 45 -13.04 23.64 20.99
N GLU A 46 -11.73 23.53 21.21
CA GLU A 46 -10.80 22.89 20.28
C GLU A 46 -11.18 21.42 20.04
N LEU A 47 -11.42 20.64 21.10
CA LEU A 47 -11.85 19.25 20.97
C LEU A 47 -13.19 19.11 20.28
N ARG A 48 -14.14 20.01 20.57
CA ARG A 48 -15.47 20.01 19.94
C ARG A 48 -15.38 20.34 18.45
N ASN A 49 -14.56 21.32 18.08
CA ASN A 49 -14.33 21.69 16.69
C ASN A 49 -13.59 20.58 15.94
N GLY A 50 -12.60 19.96 16.59
CA GLY A 50 -11.92 18.77 16.10
C GLY A 50 -12.90 17.64 15.78
N LEU A 51 -13.77 17.28 16.71
CA LEU A 51 -14.83 16.28 16.50
C LEU A 51 -15.78 16.63 15.35
N LYS A 52 -16.23 17.88 15.25
CA LYS A 52 -17.13 18.33 14.17
C LYS A 52 -16.46 18.32 12.79
N SER A 53 -15.14 18.53 12.74
CA SER A 53 -14.37 18.51 11.50
C SER A 53 -14.16 17.10 10.93
N LEU A 54 -14.42 16.05 11.73
CA LEU A 54 -14.23 14.67 11.32
C LEU A 54 -15.17 14.33 10.15
N LYS A 55 -14.56 13.94 9.03
CA LYS A 55 -15.24 13.44 7.85
C LYS A 55 -14.64 12.09 7.47
N VAL A 56 -15.44 11.25 6.82
CA VAL A 56 -14.98 9.97 6.29
C VAL A 56 -13.85 10.23 5.28
N GLY A 57 -12.71 9.57 5.47
CA GLY A 57 -11.53 9.75 4.63
C GLY A 57 -10.65 10.96 4.97
N ASN A 58 -10.93 11.69 6.05
CA ASN A 58 -10.04 12.76 6.51
C ASN A 58 -8.73 12.19 7.10
N VAL A 59 -7.62 12.88 6.85
CA VAL A 59 -6.29 12.51 7.37
C VAL A 59 -5.97 13.41 8.55
N ILE A 60 -5.57 12.81 9.66
CA ILE A 60 -5.35 13.47 10.95
C ILE A 60 -3.93 13.15 11.41
N GLY A 61 -3.29 14.08 12.14
CA GLY A 61 -1.97 13.85 12.73
C GLY A 61 -2.00 12.76 13.81
N GLU A 62 -0.85 12.12 14.07
CA GLU A 62 -0.78 11.03 15.08
C GLU A 62 -1.10 11.53 16.50
N LEU A 63 -0.61 12.73 16.86
CA LEU A 63 -0.87 13.33 18.17
C LEU A 63 -2.36 13.64 18.37
N GLU A 64 -2.96 14.32 17.38
CA GLU A 64 -4.39 14.63 17.37
C GLU A 64 -5.24 13.36 17.44
N TYR A 65 -4.91 12.33 16.65
CA TYR A 65 -5.58 11.04 16.68
C TYR A 65 -5.52 10.40 18.07
N ARG A 66 -4.36 10.42 18.72
CA ARG A 66 -4.19 9.83 20.07
C ARG A 66 -5.05 10.53 21.11
N VAL A 67 -5.12 11.87 21.06
CA VAL A 67 -5.97 12.66 21.96
C VAL A 67 -7.44 12.34 21.72
N LEU A 68 -7.87 12.33 20.45
CA LEU A 68 -9.25 12.03 20.08
C LEU A 68 -9.67 10.59 20.42
N ASP A 69 -8.81 9.60 20.17
CA ASP A 69 -9.10 8.20 20.49
C ASP A 69 -9.19 7.97 22.00
N SER A 70 -8.29 8.58 22.79
CA SER A 70 -8.31 8.46 24.25
C SER A 70 -9.60 8.99 24.90
N ARG A 71 -10.22 10.02 24.31
CA ARG A 71 -11.42 10.68 24.85
C ARG A 71 -12.71 10.20 24.17
N PHE A 72 -12.66 9.85 22.88
CA PHE A 72 -13.82 9.63 22.02
C PHE A 72 -13.74 8.34 21.18
N SER A 73 -13.10 7.28 21.69
CA SER A 73 -12.95 5.99 20.98
C SER A 73 -14.27 5.37 20.49
N HIS A 74 -15.40 5.68 21.13
CA HIS A 74 -16.73 5.17 20.77
C HIS A 74 -17.40 5.95 19.63
N VAL A 75 -16.94 7.17 19.31
CA VAL A 75 -17.59 8.07 18.34
C VAL A 75 -17.11 7.80 16.92
N PHE A 76 -15.84 7.47 16.75
CA PHE A 76 -15.24 7.23 15.43
C PHE A 76 -14.34 5.99 15.47
N LYS A 77 -14.23 5.31 14.33
CA LYS A 77 -13.25 4.24 14.13
C LYS A 77 -12.24 4.72 13.10
N GLY A 78 -11.05 5.05 13.57
CA GLY A 78 -9.93 5.40 12.73
C GLY A 78 -8.78 4.42 12.90
N GLY A 79 -7.80 4.51 12.02
CA GLY A 79 -6.57 3.77 12.13
C GLY A 79 -5.75 3.86 10.86
N THR A 80 -4.57 3.27 10.90
CA THR A 80 -3.59 3.37 9.81
C THR A 80 -3.50 2.07 9.03
N GLY A 81 -3.06 2.17 7.78
CA GLY A 81 -2.69 1.03 6.93
C GLY A 81 -3.82 0.49 6.06
N ALA A 82 -3.51 -0.60 5.36
CA ALA A 82 -4.38 -1.17 4.33
C ALA A 82 -5.73 -1.69 4.88
N GLU A 83 -5.78 -2.16 6.12
CA GLU A 83 -7.00 -2.68 6.73
C GLU A 83 -8.11 -1.62 6.81
N HIS A 84 -7.77 -0.40 7.21
CA HIS A 84 -8.71 0.71 7.31
C HIS A 84 -9.13 1.19 5.92
N LEU A 85 -8.21 1.19 4.96
CA LEU A 85 -8.53 1.50 3.57
C LEU A 85 -9.54 0.49 2.99
N ARG A 86 -9.41 -0.80 3.34
CA ARG A 86 -10.36 -1.83 2.90
C ARG A 86 -11.74 -1.59 3.47
N LYS A 87 -11.85 -1.33 4.77
CA LYS A 87 -13.11 -1.00 5.43
C LYS A 87 -13.78 0.25 4.83
N LEU A 88 -13.00 1.21 4.35
CA LEU A 88 -13.53 2.37 3.62
C LEU A 88 -14.03 1.97 2.23
N LEU A 89 -13.26 1.19 1.48
CA LEU A 89 -13.64 0.75 0.13
C LEU A 89 -14.86 -0.19 0.12
N GLU A 90 -15.02 -1.00 1.16
CA GLU A 90 -16.17 -1.90 1.33
C GLU A 90 -17.49 -1.15 1.53
N ARG A 91 -17.44 0.06 2.10
CA ARG A 91 -18.62 0.91 2.32
C ARG A 91 -19.08 1.66 1.08
N ILE A 92 -18.29 1.65 0.00
CA ILE A 92 -18.61 2.43 -1.20
C ILE A 92 -19.62 1.66 -2.03
N ASP A 93 -20.83 2.21 -2.15
CA ASP A 93 -21.76 1.82 -3.20
C ASP A 93 -21.37 2.51 -4.51
N LEU A 94 -20.98 1.71 -5.50
CA LEU A 94 -20.58 2.18 -6.82
C LEU A 94 -21.73 2.91 -7.55
N LEU A 95 -22.98 2.49 -7.37
CA LEU A 95 -24.12 3.11 -8.04
C LEU A 95 -24.40 4.51 -7.50
N GLU A 96 -24.40 4.65 -6.18
CA GLU A 96 -24.58 5.93 -5.50
C GLU A 96 -23.41 6.87 -5.82
N PHE A 97 -22.18 6.36 -5.78
CA PHE A 97 -20.98 7.12 -6.10
C PHE A 97 -21.01 7.67 -7.54
N ILE A 98 -21.45 6.88 -8.52
CA ILE A 98 -21.59 7.35 -9.91
C ILE A 98 -22.61 8.49 -9.99
N LYS A 99 -23.79 8.32 -9.36
CA LYS A 99 -24.84 9.35 -9.37
C LYS A 99 -24.38 10.66 -8.72
N GLU A 100 -23.64 10.58 -7.62
CA GLU A 100 -23.09 11.75 -6.95
C GLU A 100 -22.05 12.47 -7.83
N GLN A 101 -21.13 11.71 -8.43
CA GLN A 101 -20.10 12.26 -9.31
C GLN A 101 -20.71 12.86 -10.61
N GLU A 102 -21.79 12.30 -11.14
CA GLU A 102 -22.51 12.87 -12.29
C GLU A 102 -23.17 14.22 -11.95
N LYS A 103 -23.70 14.38 -10.74
CA LYS A 103 -24.23 15.67 -10.27
C LYS A 103 -23.09 16.69 -10.14
N GLU A 104 -21.97 16.30 -9.54
CA GLU A 104 -20.79 17.16 -9.37
C GLU A 104 -20.18 17.56 -10.73
N LEU A 105 -20.26 16.69 -11.73
CA LEU A 105 -19.79 16.97 -13.08
C LEU A 105 -20.49 18.18 -13.71
N ARG A 106 -21.81 18.31 -13.50
CA ARG A 106 -22.64 19.40 -14.06
C ARG A 106 -22.30 20.77 -13.46
N SER A 107 -21.90 20.81 -12.20
CA SER A 107 -21.59 22.06 -11.47
C SER A 107 -20.12 22.44 -11.47
N SER A 108 -19.23 21.63 -12.03
CA SER A 108 -17.77 21.79 -11.89
C SER A 108 -17.10 22.45 -13.08
N THR A 109 -15.96 23.09 -12.83
CA THR A 109 -15.09 23.73 -13.82
C THR A 109 -14.37 22.69 -14.70
N GLN A 110 -13.97 23.03 -15.94
CA GLN A 110 -13.35 22.10 -16.91
C GLN A 110 -12.20 21.22 -16.35
N ILE A 111 -11.31 21.78 -15.52
CA ILE A 111 -10.20 21.02 -14.92
C ILE A 111 -10.72 19.94 -13.94
N LYS A 112 -11.74 20.28 -13.14
CA LYS A 112 -12.38 19.34 -12.21
C LYS A 112 -13.21 18.30 -12.96
N GLN A 113 -13.89 18.71 -14.03
CA GLN A 113 -14.66 17.79 -14.89
C GLN A 113 -13.80 16.65 -15.42
N LYS A 114 -12.57 16.92 -15.89
CA LYS A 114 -11.66 15.86 -16.38
C LYS A 114 -11.35 14.81 -15.30
N LYS A 115 -11.12 15.24 -14.05
CA LYS A 115 -10.85 14.32 -12.92
C LYS A 115 -12.10 13.52 -12.54
N ILE A 116 -13.27 14.17 -12.50
CA ILE A 116 -14.55 13.53 -12.19
C ILE A 116 -14.89 12.49 -13.26
N LEU A 117 -14.69 12.81 -14.54
CA LEU A 117 -14.93 11.90 -15.65
C LEU A 117 -14.04 10.65 -15.58
N GLN A 118 -12.77 10.79 -15.17
CA GLN A 118 -11.90 9.63 -14.92
C GLN A 118 -12.42 8.73 -13.78
N LYS A 119 -12.93 9.33 -12.69
CA LYS A 119 -13.53 8.59 -11.57
C LYS A 119 -14.79 7.85 -12.02
N ILE A 120 -15.70 8.52 -12.73
CA ILE A 120 -16.92 7.92 -13.27
C ILE A 120 -16.57 6.76 -14.20
N LYS A 121 -15.59 6.94 -15.09
CA LYS A 121 -15.13 5.89 -15.99
C LYS A 121 -14.61 4.67 -15.23
N LEU A 122 -13.80 4.87 -14.19
CA LEU A 122 -13.29 3.78 -13.35
C LEU A 122 -14.43 3.06 -12.63
N ALA A 123 -15.32 3.81 -11.95
CA ALA A 123 -16.44 3.24 -11.21
C ALA A 123 -17.41 2.49 -12.13
N SER A 124 -17.70 3.04 -13.31
CA SER A 124 -18.56 2.40 -14.32
C SER A 124 -17.93 1.10 -14.85
N ASN A 125 -16.62 1.08 -15.06
CA ASN A 125 -15.92 -0.13 -15.49
C ASN A 125 -15.93 -1.22 -14.42
N LEU A 126 -15.74 -0.84 -13.15
CA LEU A 126 -15.83 -1.76 -12.01
C LEU A 126 -17.24 -2.36 -11.87
N LEU A 127 -18.27 -1.52 -12.01
CA LEU A 127 -19.65 -1.96 -11.97
C LEU A 127 -19.96 -2.93 -13.11
N LYS A 128 -19.51 -2.63 -14.34
CA LYS A 128 -19.69 -3.50 -15.52
C LYS A 128 -18.94 -4.83 -15.40
N SER A 129 -17.76 -4.85 -14.78
CA SER A 129 -16.96 -6.06 -14.59
C SER A 129 -17.37 -6.87 -13.36
N GLY A 130 -18.30 -6.38 -12.54
CA GLY A 130 -18.69 -7.00 -11.27
C GLY A 130 -17.57 -7.01 -10.22
N GLN A 131 -16.54 -6.16 -10.39
CA GLN A 131 -15.43 -6.08 -9.46
C GLN A 131 -15.73 -5.14 -8.31
N ARG A 132 -15.47 -5.60 -7.08
CA ARG A 132 -15.63 -4.78 -5.88
C ARG A 132 -14.36 -3.98 -5.58
N PRO A 133 -14.46 -2.71 -5.12
CA PRO A 133 -13.29 -1.89 -4.79
C PRO A 133 -12.39 -2.49 -3.71
N GLU A 134 -12.96 -3.21 -2.74
CA GLU A 134 -12.20 -3.86 -1.67
C GLU A 134 -11.18 -4.90 -2.16
N TRP A 135 -11.36 -5.47 -3.36
CA TRP A 135 -10.45 -6.46 -3.94
C TRP A 135 -9.08 -5.89 -4.33
N PHE A 136 -8.92 -4.56 -4.35
CA PHE A 136 -7.61 -3.95 -4.51
C PHE A 136 -6.67 -4.21 -3.33
N ILE A 137 -7.22 -4.61 -2.17
CA ILE A 137 -6.44 -4.92 -0.98
C ILE A 137 -6.37 -6.44 -0.84
N LEU A 138 -5.16 -6.95 -1.03
CA LEU A 138 -4.88 -8.38 -1.05
C LEU A 138 -4.89 -8.95 0.37
N GLU A 139 -5.79 -9.89 0.64
CA GLU A 139 -5.77 -10.73 1.86
C GLU A 139 -4.95 -12.00 1.67
N ALA A 140 -5.04 -12.58 0.48
CA ALA A 140 -4.33 -13.77 0.09
C ALA A 140 -3.44 -13.48 -1.12
N LEU A 141 -2.17 -13.87 -1.03
CA LEU A 141 -1.20 -13.71 -2.10
C LEU A 141 -0.96 -15.06 -2.78
N PRO A 142 -1.30 -15.23 -4.06
CA PRO A 142 -1.05 -16.48 -4.77
C PRO A 142 0.46 -16.72 -4.99
N ILE A 143 0.88 -17.98 -4.85
CA ILE A 143 2.26 -18.41 -5.08
C ILE A 143 2.32 -19.14 -6.42
N ILE A 144 3.23 -18.72 -7.29
CA ILE A 144 3.44 -19.37 -8.59
C ILE A 144 3.95 -20.82 -8.39
N PRO A 145 3.51 -21.78 -9.23
CA PRO A 145 3.99 -23.16 -9.19
C PRO A 145 5.53 -23.29 -9.20
N PRO A 146 6.11 -24.27 -8.48
CA PRO A 146 7.57 -24.46 -8.39
C PRO A 146 8.29 -24.55 -9.75
N ASP A 147 7.66 -25.16 -10.75
CA ASP A 147 8.26 -25.34 -12.08
C ASP A 147 8.57 -24.02 -12.80
N LEU A 148 7.78 -22.98 -12.51
CA LEU A 148 7.99 -21.63 -13.05
C LEU A 148 9.04 -20.82 -12.24
N ARG A 149 9.50 -21.36 -11.12
CA ARG A 149 10.53 -20.79 -10.22
C ARG A 149 11.57 -21.85 -9.81
N PRO A 150 12.29 -22.43 -10.78
CA PRO A 150 13.14 -23.59 -10.54
C PRO A 150 14.30 -23.28 -9.60
N MET A 151 14.71 -24.31 -8.88
CA MET A 151 15.96 -24.37 -8.13
C MET A 151 16.79 -25.51 -8.72
N ILE A 152 17.96 -25.19 -9.26
CA ILE A 152 18.81 -26.12 -9.99
C ILE A 152 20.11 -26.29 -9.19
N GLN A 153 20.49 -27.54 -8.95
CA GLN A 153 21.79 -27.85 -8.38
C GLN A 153 22.87 -27.68 -9.44
N ILE A 154 23.94 -26.96 -9.10
CA ILE A 154 25.13 -26.79 -9.92
C ILE A 154 26.24 -27.67 -9.32
N ASP A 155 27.20 -28.06 -10.16
CA ASP A 155 28.41 -28.77 -9.76
C ASP A 155 29.08 -28.11 -8.53
N GLY A 156 29.53 -28.95 -7.60
CA GLY A 156 30.12 -28.51 -6.34
C GLY A 156 29.10 -28.24 -5.22
N GLY A 157 27.90 -28.81 -5.29
CA GLY A 157 26.91 -28.78 -4.20
C GLY A 157 26.22 -27.42 -4.00
N ARG A 158 26.36 -26.50 -4.94
CA ARG A 158 25.71 -25.18 -4.90
C ARG A 158 24.33 -25.25 -5.54
N PHE A 159 23.42 -24.38 -5.10
CA PHE A 159 22.08 -24.26 -5.68
C PHE A 159 21.93 -22.90 -6.35
N ALA A 160 21.50 -22.89 -7.61
CA ALA A 160 21.00 -21.70 -8.28
C ALA A 160 19.48 -21.67 -8.16
N SER A 161 18.95 -20.58 -7.61
CA SER A 161 17.51 -20.38 -7.44
C SER A 161 17.05 -19.20 -8.27
N SER A 162 15.81 -19.25 -8.75
CA SER A 162 15.12 -18.09 -9.31
C SER A 162 15.02 -16.95 -8.28
N ASP A 163 15.20 -15.70 -8.73
CA ASP A 163 15.08 -14.49 -7.90
C ASP A 163 13.70 -14.41 -7.19
N LEU A 164 12.65 -14.98 -7.79
CA LEU A 164 11.31 -15.04 -7.20
C LEU A 164 11.26 -15.79 -5.87
N ASN A 165 12.03 -16.87 -5.73
CA ASN A 165 12.03 -17.66 -4.48
C ASN A 165 12.52 -16.81 -3.30
N ASP A 166 13.47 -15.91 -3.54
CA ASP A 166 14.01 -14.99 -2.54
C ASP A 166 12.98 -13.94 -2.15
N LEU A 167 12.23 -13.42 -3.12
CA LEU A 167 11.15 -12.47 -2.90
C LEU A 167 9.99 -13.10 -2.12
N TYR A 168 9.54 -14.29 -2.52
CA TYR A 168 8.52 -15.04 -1.79
C TYR A 168 8.93 -15.36 -0.37
N ARG A 169 10.16 -15.84 -0.17
CA ARG A 169 10.72 -16.14 1.16
C ARG A 169 10.71 -14.91 2.08
N ARG A 170 11.02 -13.71 1.55
CA ARG A 170 10.93 -12.47 2.34
C ARG A 170 9.49 -12.18 2.77
N VAL A 171 8.53 -12.27 1.86
CA VAL A 171 7.11 -12.06 2.19
C VAL A 171 6.65 -13.04 3.27
N ILE A 172 6.97 -14.33 3.11
CA ILE A 172 6.62 -15.37 4.08
C ILE A 172 7.26 -15.10 5.44
N ASN A 173 8.55 -14.77 5.48
CA ASN A 173 9.25 -14.49 6.73
C ASN A 173 8.67 -13.26 7.46
N ARG A 174 8.33 -12.20 6.72
CA ARG A 174 7.69 -11.00 7.29
C ARG A 174 6.28 -11.30 7.79
N ASN A 175 5.50 -12.08 7.07
CA ASN A 175 4.17 -12.48 7.47
C ASN A 175 4.19 -13.34 8.74
N ASN A 176 5.08 -14.33 8.79
CA ASN A 176 5.25 -15.19 9.96
C ASN A 176 5.75 -14.39 11.18
N ARG A 177 6.67 -13.45 10.97
CA ARG A 177 7.15 -12.55 12.02
C ARG A 177 6.04 -11.65 12.54
N LEU A 178 5.23 -11.06 11.66
CA LEU A 178 4.07 -10.24 12.06
C LEU A 178 3.09 -11.08 12.88
N LYS A 179 2.75 -12.30 12.43
CA LYS A 179 1.88 -13.21 13.18
C LYS A 179 2.40 -13.47 14.59
N LYS A 180 3.69 -13.79 14.71
CA LYS A 180 4.35 -14.04 16.01
C LYS A 180 4.36 -12.80 16.92
N LEU A 181 4.54 -11.61 16.37
CA LEU A 181 4.48 -10.36 17.13
C LEU A 181 3.07 -10.05 17.64
N ILE A 182 2.03 -10.41 16.88
CA ILE A 182 0.63 -10.28 17.31
C ILE A 182 0.35 -11.25 18.47
N GLU A 183 0.78 -12.50 18.35
CA GLU A 183 0.62 -13.52 19.41
C GLU A 183 1.32 -13.13 20.73
N LEU A 184 2.47 -12.46 20.64
CA LEU A 184 3.22 -11.96 21.80
C LEU A 184 2.67 -10.63 22.36
N GLY A 185 1.65 -10.04 21.75
CA GLY A 185 1.10 -8.75 22.18
C GLY A 185 2.10 -7.59 22.06
N ALA A 186 2.95 -7.62 21.03
CA ALA A 186 3.97 -6.59 20.86
C ALA A 186 3.35 -5.18 20.69
N PRO A 187 4.05 -4.11 21.13
CA PRO A 187 3.55 -2.74 21.02
C PRO A 187 3.13 -2.34 19.60
N GLU A 188 2.12 -1.47 19.51
CA GLU A 188 1.52 -1.05 18.24
C GLU A 188 2.54 -0.45 17.25
N VAL A 189 3.55 0.26 17.76
CA VAL A 189 4.64 0.83 16.95
C VAL A 189 5.42 -0.26 16.20
N ILE A 190 5.72 -1.38 16.88
CA ILE A 190 6.44 -2.51 16.29
C ILE A 190 5.56 -3.20 15.26
N LEU A 191 4.28 -3.40 15.57
CA LEU A 191 3.30 -3.98 14.64
C LEU A 191 3.13 -3.13 13.38
N LYS A 192 3.02 -1.80 13.53
CA LYS A 192 2.95 -0.84 12.41
C LYS A 192 4.18 -0.94 11.51
N ASN A 193 5.38 -1.01 12.10
CA ASN A 193 6.60 -1.15 11.32
C ASN A 193 6.67 -2.50 10.60
N GLU A 194 6.29 -3.61 11.23
CA GLU A 194 6.30 -4.92 10.56
C GLU A 194 5.23 -5.00 9.45
N LYS A 195 4.05 -4.40 9.64
CA LYS A 195 3.04 -4.23 8.58
C LYS A 195 3.60 -3.43 7.39
N ARG A 196 4.33 -2.34 7.63
CA ARG A 196 5.02 -1.57 6.58
C ARG A 196 6.06 -2.42 5.83
N MET A 197 6.88 -3.16 6.56
CA MET A 197 7.91 -4.03 5.97
C MET A 197 7.31 -5.18 5.14
N LEU A 198 6.16 -5.72 5.57
CA LEU A 198 5.40 -6.71 4.81
C LEU A 198 4.88 -6.11 3.51
N GLN A 199 4.28 -4.91 3.56
CA GLN A 199 3.82 -4.18 2.38
C GLN A 199 4.95 -3.94 1.39
N GLU A 200 6.12 -3.48 1.85
CA GLU A 200 7.30 -3.27 1.00
C GLU A 200 7.81 -4.56 0.35
N SER A 201 7.70 -5.69 1.06
CA SER A 201 8.10 -7.00 0.53
C SER A 201 7.16 -7.48 -0.57
N VAL A 202 5.85 -7.24 -0.41
CA VAL A 202 4.82 -7.55 -1.42
C VAL A 202 4.97 -6.63 -2.64
N ASP A 203 5.17 -5.33 -2.43
CA ASP A 203 5.41 -4.35 -3.50
C ASP A 203 6.62 -4.78 -4.35
N MET A 204 7.73 -5.17 -3.70
CA MET A 204 8.91 -5.67 -4.42
C MET A 204 8.63 -6.95 -5.21
N LEU A 205 7.87 -7.90 -4.65
CA LEU A 205 7.53 -9.13 -5.37
C LEU A 205 6.74 -8.83 -6.65
N LEU A 206 5.75 -7.94 -6.58
CA LEU A 206 4.83 -7.65 -7.68
C LEU A 206 5.47 -6.76 -8.74
N THR A 207 5.88 -5.54 -8.37
CA THR A 207 6.34 -4.53 -9.33
C THR A 207 7.86 -4.44 -9.39
N GLY A 208 8.58 -4.85 -8.33
CA GLY A 208 10.02 -4.67 -8.23
C GLY A 208 10.42 -3.21 -8.03
N GLU A 209 9.45 -2.34 -7.74
CA GLU A 209 9.66 -0.95 -7.39
C GLU A 209 9.67 -0.82 -5.87
N THR A 210 10.72 -0.21 -5.34
CA THR A 210 10.72 0.24 -3.96
C THR A 210 10.09 1.63 -3.95
N ARG A 211 9.04 1.85 -3.15
CA ARG A 211 8.43 3.18 -2.95
C ARG A 211 9.38 4.24 -2.36
N THR A 212 10.55 3.84 -1.89
CA THR A 212 11.58 4.75 -1.38
C THR A 212 12.72 4.87 -2.40
N ASN A 213 13.37 6.03 -2.48
CA ASN A 213 14.61 6.28 -3.26
C ASN A 213 15.81 5.39 -2.85
N ARG A 214 15.59 4.35 -2.05
CA ARG A 214 16.57 3.33 -1.73
C ARG A 214 16.66 2.36 -2.89
N SER A 215 17.89 2.10 -3.34
CA SER A 215 18.20 1.05 -4.29
C SER A 215 17.44 -0.22 -3.91
N GLY A 216 16.67 -0.75 -4.87
CA GLY A 216 15.87 -1.97 -4.67
C GLY A 216 16.72 -3.10 -4.12
N PHE A 217 16.11 -4.05 -3.41
CA PHE A 217 16.86 -4.98 -2.58
C PHE A 217 17.94 -5.70 -3.38
N VAL A 218 19.14 -5.56 -2.85
CA VAL A 218 20.38 -5.88 -3.52
C VAL A 218 20.84 -7.25 -3.01
N THR A 219 21.09 -8.20 -3.91
CA THR A 219 21.75 -9.48 -3.56
C THR A 219 23.19 -9.21 -3.12
N ALA A 220 23.84 -10.16 -2.43
CA ALA A 220 25.26 -10.08 -2.04
C ALA A 220 26.19 -9.59 -3.17
N ASN A 221 25.84 -9.85 -4.44
CA ASN A 221 26.57 -9.43 -5.64
C ASN A 221 26.04 -8.13 -6.30
N LYS A 222 25.44 -7.21 -5.56
CA LYS A 222 24.91 -5.92 -6.07
C LYS A 222 23.81 -5.99 -7.15
N LYS A 223 23.34 -7.18 -7.52
CA LYS A 223 22.30 -7.40 -8.54
C LYS A 223 20.91 -7.19 -7.94
N LYS A 224 20.07 -6.40 -8.63
CA LYS A 224 18.64 -6.24 -8.31
C LYS A 224 17.89 -7.54 -8.63
N LEU A 225 17.06 -8.00 -7.70
CA LEU A 225 16.19 -9.16 -7.88
C LEU A 225 15.09 -8.86 -8.90
N LYS A 226 14.79 -9.81 -9.80
CA LYS A 226 13.70 -9.68 -10.78
C LYS A 226 12.32 -9.94 -10.15
N SER A 227 11.40 -8.99 -10.33
CA SER A 227 10.01 -9.10 -9.88
C SER A 227 9.10 -9.83 -10.87
N LEU A 228 7.86 -10.14 -10.47
CA LEU A 228 6.86 -10.75 -11.35
C LEU A 228 6.58 -9.89 -12.60
N THR A 229 6.47 -8.58 -12.42
CA THR A 229 6.24 -7.66 -13.55
C THR A 229 7.44 -7.63 -14.50
N GLU A 230 8.67 -7.69 -13.98
CA GLU A 230 9.89 -7.73 -14.79
C GLU A 230 10.04 -9.04 -15.59
N ILE A 231 9.48 -10.15 -15.10
CA ILE A 231 9.44 -11.42 -15.86
C ILE A 231 8.50 -11.34 -17.05
N LEU A 232 7.46 -10.51 -16.98
CA LEU A 232 6.51 -10.33 -18.08
C LEU A 232 7.00 -9.28 -19.09
N LYS A 233 7.58 -8.18 -18.60
CA LYS A 233 7.97 -7.01 -19.41
C LYS A 233 9.40 -7.13 -19.97
N GLY A 234 9.68 -6.31 -20.98
CA GLY A 234 11.03 -6.14 -21.53
C GLY A 234 11.43 -7.16 -22.59
N LYS A 235 12.64 -6.99 -23.16
CA LYS A 235 13.17 -7.87 -24.23
C LYS A 235 13.38 -9.31 -23.76
N GLN A 236 13.71 -9.48 -22.47
CA GLN A 236 13.89 -10.77 -21.80
C GLN A 236 12.60 -11.27 -21.13
N GLY A 237 11.48 -10.58 -21.34
CA GLY A 237 10.20 -10.94 -20.74
C GLY A 237 9.52 -12.09 -21.50
N ARG A 238 8.64 -12.81 -20.81
CA ARG A 238 7.92 -13.97 -21.35
C ARG A 238 7.16 -13.66 -22.63
N PHE A 239 6.51 -12.50 -22.74
CA PHE A 239 5.79 -12.12 -23.97
C PHE A 239 6.71 -12.09 -25.19
N ARG A 240 7.91 -11.52 -25.07
CA ARG A 240 8.80 -11.34 -26.23
C ARG A 240 9.63 -12.59 -26.52
N GLN A 241 10.16 -13.25 -25.50
CA GLN A 241 11.05 -14.40 -25.69
C GLN A 241 10.34 -15.73 -25.84
N ASN A 242 9.16 -15.87 -25.23
CA ASN A 242 8.51 -17.18 -25.15
C ASN A 242 7.23 -17.24 -25.96
N LEU A 243 6.58 -16.10 -26.27
CA LEU A 243 5.35 -16.09 -27.06
C LEU A 243 5.57 -15.66 -28.51
N LEU A 244 6.40 -14.63 -28.76
CA LEU A 244 6.60 -14.11 -30.14
C LEU A 244 7.63 -14.87 -30.98
N GLY A 245 8.70 -15.38 -30.38
CA GLY A 245 9.73 -16.11 -31.10
C GLY A 245 10.21 -17.30 -30.29
N LYS A 246 9.99 -18.51 -30.78
CA LYS A 246 10.42 -19.75 -30.11
C LYS A 246 11.56 -20.40 -30.89
N ARG A 247 12.36 -21.19 -30.18
CA ARG A 247 13.22 -22.17 -30.84
C ARG A 247 12.31 -23.24 -31.43
N VAL A 248 12.62 -23.62 -32.67
CA VAL A 248 11.86 -24.59 -33.44
C VAL A 248 12.76 -25.77 -33.76
N ASP A 249 12.21 -26.97 -33.66
CA ASP A 249 12.87 -28.18 -34.12
C ASP A 249 12.92 -28.19 -35.66
N TYR A 250 13.71 -29.12 -36.23
CA TYR A 250 13.95 -29.21 -37.68
C TYR A 250 14.45 -27.90 -38.30
N SER A 251 15.29 -27.17 -37.57
CA SER A 251 15.94 -25.95 -38.05
C SER A 251 17.46 -26.02 -37.88
N ALA A 252 18.18 -25.43 -38.83
CA ALA A 252 19.63 -25.33 -38.81
C ALA A 252 20.10 -23.99 -39.37
N ARG A 253 21.35 -23.65 -39.10
CA ARG A 253 22.01 -22.46 -39.64
C ARG A 253 23.43 -22.83 -40.08
N SER A 254 23.82 -22.37 -41.26
CA SER A 254 25.18 -22.49 -41.79
C SER A 254 25.58 -21.18 -42.47
N VAL A 255 26.88 -21.04 -42.75
CA VAL A 255 27.41 -19.95 -43.57
C VAL A 255 26.99 -20.16 -45.02
N ILE A 256 26.53 -19.09 -45.68
CA ILE A 256 26.17 -19.09 -47.09
C ILE A 256 27.39 -18.84 -47.97
N VAL A 257 27.51 -19.58 -49.07
CA VAL A 257 28.58 -19.44 -50.07
C VAL A 257 27.93 -19.39 -51.46
N VAL A 258 28.55 -18.67 -52.40
CA VAL A 258 28.01 -18.51 -53.78
C VAL A 258 28.06 -19.84 -54.53
N GLY A 259 26.92 -20.27 -55.07
CA GLY A 259 26.78 -21.46 -55.91
C GLY A 259 26.36 -21.10 -57.34
N PRO A 260 27.29 -20.69 -58.22
CA PRO A 260 26.97 -20.12 -59.52
C PRO A 260 26.31 -21.12 -60.50
N SER A 261 26.39 -22.43 -60.21
CA SER A 261 25.80 -23.51 -61.02
C SER A 261 24.37 -23.88 -60.61
N LEU A 262 23.82 -23.31 -59.54
CA LEU A 262 22.48 -23.61 -59.03
C LEU A 262 21.41 -22.79 -59.76
N LYS A 263 20.23 -23.39 -59.96
CA LYS A 263 19.05 -22.66 -60.47
C LYS A 263 18.39 -21.84 -59.36
N MET A 264 17.44 -20.97 -59.74
CA MET A 264 16.74 -20.06 -58.81
C MET A 264 15.90 -20.80 -57.75
N ASP A 265 15.46 -22.01 -58.05
CA ASP A 265 14.65 -22.89 -57.21
C ASP A 265 15.47 -23.91 -56.40
N GLU A 266 16.81 -23.88 -56.50
CA GLU A 266 17.71 -24.85 -55.87
C GLU A 266 18.55 -24.21 -54.76
N CYS A 267 18.91 -25.00 -53.74
CA CYS A 267 19.91 -24.61 -52.75
C CYS A 267 20.83 -25.78 -52.37
N GLY A 268 22.10 -25.47 -52.13
CA GLY A 268 23.09 -26.46 -51.67
C GLY A 268 23.01 -26.67 -50.16
N LEU A 269 22.69 -27.88 -49.73
CA LEU A 269 22.64 -28.27 -48.32
C LEU A 269 23.81 -29.20 -47.97
N PRO A 270 24.61 -28.92 -46.93
CA PRO A 270 25.63 -29.85 -46.45
C PRO A 270 25.02 -31.20 -46.08
N LYS A 271 25.66 -32.29 -46.53
CA LYS A 271 25.16 -33.67 -46.29
C LYS A 271 24.91 -33.96 -44.81
N THR A 272 25.79 -33.49 -43.93
CA THR A 272 25.65 -33.66 -42.48
C THR A 272 24.43 -32.93 -41.92
N MET A 273 24.14 -31.73 -42.44
CA MET A 273 22.99 -30.93 -42.03
C MET A 273 21.68 -31.54 -42.53
N ALA A 274 21.65 -31.98 -43.80
CA ALA A 274 20.51 -32.66 -44.37
C ALA A 274 20.19 -33.96 -43.59
N LEU A 275 21.20 -34.76 -43.26
CA LEU A 275 21.00 -36.00 -42.51
C LEU A 275 20.32 -35.76 -41.15
N ILE A 276 20.65 -34.67 -40.45
CA ILE A 276 20.05 -34.33 -39.16
C ILE A 276 18.65 -33.73 -39.34
N LEU A 277 18.47 -32.82 -40.29
CA LEU A 277 17.18 -32.14 -40.52
C LEU A 277 16.08 -33.09 -40.99
N PHE A 278 16.43 -34.12 -41.76
CA PHE A 278 15.47 -35.09 -42.29
C PHE A 278 15.37 -36.36 -41.43
N LYS A 279 16.04 -36.41 -40.27
CA LYS A 279 15.83 -37.48 -39.30
C LYS A 279 14.49 -37.22 -38.57
N PRO A 280 13.49 -38.10 -38.72
CA PRO A 280 12.18 -37.91 -38.11
C PRO A 280 12.26 -37.92 -36.58
#